data_AF-R6QXM8-F1
#
_entry.id   AF-R6QXM8-F1
#
_cell.length_a   1.000
_cell.length_b   1.000
_cell.length_c   1.000
_cell.angle_alpha   90.00
_cell.angle_beta   90.00
_cell.angle_gamma   90.00
#
_symmetry.space_group_name_H-M   'P 1'
#
loop_
_entity.id
_entity.type
_entity.pdbx_description
1 polymer ?
#
loop_
_entity_poly.entity_id
_entity_poly.type
_entity_poly.pdbx_seq_one_letter_code
_entity_poly.pdbx_strand_id
1 'polypeptide(L)'
;MLYTKFNKIISYLIIAAMALCFTTGCSSKSTTAVATPEERVTQAHVTPAATPETEPQTEPETIAPVTITLSAVGDMLMHASASNPAIQADGSYNYDYLFANVKDAIAASDVSVVNNEVIMAGNDKGNIGYPAFNVRTELGDAEVRTGFDVMLGATNHAIDQGAYGILNCLEYWKNSHPDAAILGIHDSAESASSIYVRDVNGVKIAMLNYTYGLNGLSVPAGMEYTVDLMTDSTKDKIAADIAKAKEISDFVIVFPHWGTEYNLGTDDSQKSWAKFFADNGVDLVIGTHPHVVEPVEWIDRADGGKILVYYSLGNFVSVQYYNFSMLGGMAKVSITKDSSGTYISDYGMNFLVTHYTAGRGAITTYFLDNYTDELASQHAILTEPSEKFMEVNKNYPFTVAGLKALAKSICPDLTPNY
;
A
#
# COMPACT_ATOMS: atom_id res chain seq x y z
N MET A 1 30.01 37.47 21.78
CA MET A 1 30.91 37.39 20.60
C MET A 1 30.20 36.57 19.55
N LEU A 2 29.45 37.21 18.64
CA LEU A 2 29.88 37.57 17.28
C LEU A 2 30.10 36.32 16.41
N TYR A 3 29.12 35.91 15.60
CA TYR A 3 29.10 36.22 14.17
C TYR A 3 27.84 35.71 13.44
N THR A 4 27.40 36.54 12.50
CA THR A 4 26.18 36.53 11.70
C THR A 4 26.35 35.82 10.34
N LYS A 5 25.22 35.28 9.83
CA LYS A 5 24.76 35.06 8.44
C LYS A 5 25.72 35.41 7.27
N PHE A 6 25.72 34.59 6.21
CA PHE A 6 25.50 35.05 4.82
C PHE A 6 25.13 33.92 3.83
N ASN A 7 24.08 34.17 3.03
CA ASN A 7 23.62 33.43 1.84
C ASN A 7 24.32 33.99 0.59
N LYS A 8 24.56 33.18 -0.46
CA LYS A 8 24.41 33.54 -1.90
C LYS A 8 24.81 32.41 -2.88
N ILE A 9 23.80 31.93 -3.62
CA ILE A 9 23.67 31.77 -5.09
C ILE A 9 24.97 31.72 -5.92
N ILE A 10 25.17 30.64 -6.71
CA ILE A 10 25.82 30.67 -8.04
C ILE A 10 25.16 29.65 -8.99
N SER A 11 24.78 30.12 -10.18
CA SER A 11 24.23 29.37 -11.31
C SER A 11 25.29 29.17 -12.41
N TYR A 12 25.23 28.01 -13.08
CA TYR A 12 25.66 27.59 -14.44
C TYR A 12 26.80 28.29 -15.22
N LEU A 13 27.66 27.46 -15.83
CA LEU A 13 28.30 27.69 -17.14
C LEU A 13 28.67 26.35 -17.81
N ILE A 14 27.95 26.01 -18.90
CA ILE A 14 28.34 24.99 -19.89
C ILE A 14 28.85 25.74 -21.12
N ILE A 15 30.07 25.43 -21.57
CA ILE A 15 30.59 25.81 -22.88
C ILE A 15 31.38 24.63 -23.44
N ALA A 16 30.92 24.08 -24.56
CA ALA A 16 31.78 23.59 -25.64
C ALA A 16 30.97 23.49 -26.93
N ALA A 17 31.29 24.39 -27.86
CA ALA A 17 30.87 24.34 -29.25
C ALA A 17 31.94 23.59 -30.07
N MET A 18 31.55 22.84 -31.10
CA MET A 18 31.98 23.13 -32.47
C MET A 18 31.26 22.29 -33.51
N ALA A 19 31.00 22.96 -34.63
CA ALA A 19 30.23 22.56 -35.79
C ALA A 19 31.11 22.03 -36.93
N LEU A 20 30.48 21.41 -37.94
CA LEU A 20 30.57 21.63 -39.41
C LEU A 20 30.11 20.33 -40.11
N CYS A 21 28.99 20.28 -40.84
CA CYS A 21 28.66 20.84 -42.17
C CYS A 21 28.98 19.91 -43.37
N PHE A 22 28.12 20.03 -44.39
CA PHE A 22 28.16 19.54 -45.79
C PHE A 22 27.55 18.15 -46.05
N THR A 23 26.68 17.88 -47.06
CA THR A 23 25.90 18.67 -48.04
C THR A 23 24.97 17.71 -48.82
N THR A 24 23.81 18.23 -49.25
CA THR A 24 23.02 17.98 -50.49
C THR A 24 23.06 16.63 -51.24
N GLY A 25 21.87 16.13 -51.61
CA GLY A 25 21.67 15.19 -52.73
C GLY A 25 20.20 15.05 -53.14
N CYS A 26 19.90 15.39 -54.40
CA CYS A 26 18.57 15.54 -55.01
C CYS A 26 17.92 14.22 -55.51
N SER A 27 16.57 14.23 -55.54
CA SER A 27 15.66 13.78 -56.62
C SER A 27 15.67 12.32 -57.12
N SER A 28 14.51 11.66 -57.09
CA SER A 28 13.59 11.61 -58.26
C SER A 28 12.49 10.56 -58.10
N LYS A 29 11.33 10.89 -58.67
CA LYS A 29 10.13 10.06 -58.82
C LYS A 29 10.38 8.92 -59.83
N SER A 30 9.79 7.75 -59.59
CA SER A 30 9.47 6.81 -60.65
C SER A 30 8.02 6.34 -60.49
N THR A 31 7.16 6.92 -61.34
CA THR A 31 5.91 6.34 -61.80
C THR A 31 6.22 5.31 -62.88
N THR A 32 5.71 4.09 -62.74
CA THR A 32 5.47 3.19 -63.87
C THR A 32 4.03 2.75 -63.85
N ALA A 33 3.40 2.83 -65.02
CA ALA A 33 2.03 2.46 -65.28
C ALA A 33 1.99 1.36 -66.33
N VAL A 34 0.91 0.58 -66.24
CA VAL A 34 0.25 -0.23 -67.29
C VAL A 34 0.88 -1.58 -67.66
N ALA A 35 0.14 -2.65 -67.36
CA ALA A 35 -0.31 -3.64 -68.36
C ALA A 35 -1.49 -4.46 -67.80
N THR A 36 -2.68 -4.21 -68.33
CA THR A 36 -3.86 -5.09 -68.27
C THR A 36 -3.62 -6.37 -69.07
N PRO A 37 -3.93 -7.56 -68.54
CA PRO A 37 -4.17 -8.75 -69.35
C PRO A 37 -5.66 -8.99 -69.53
N GLU A 38 -5.97 -9.44 -70.74
CA GLU A 38 -7.29 -9.70 -71.31
C GLU A 38 -8.10 -10.77 -70.57
N GLU A 39 -9.40 -10.55 -70.61
CA GLU A 39 -10.48 -11.40 -70.15
C GLU A 39 -10.50 -12.73 -70.92
N ARG A 40 -10.27 -13.84 -70.20
CA ARG A 40 -10.55 -15.19 -70.70
C ARG A 40 -11.76 -15.76 -69.97
N VAL A 41 -12.92 -15.65 -70.60
CA VAL A 41 -14.16 -16.29 -70.15
C VAL A 41 -13.96 -17.81 -70.12
N THR A 42 -13.91 -18.37 -68.92
CA THR A 42 -14.03 -19.81 -68.67
C THR A 42 -15.38 -20.04 -67.99
N GLN A 43 -16.27 -20.78 -68.65
CA GLN A 43 -17.54 -21.22 -68.07
C GLN A 43 -17.25 -22.19 -66.92
N ALA A 44 -17.39 -21.71 -65.69
CA ALA A 44 -17.40 -22.55 -64.50
C ALA A 44 -18.82 -23.07 -64.24
N HIS A 45 -18.89 -24.38 -64.01
CA HIS A 45 -20.10 -25.14 -63.69
C HIS A 45 -20.69 -24.65 -62.36
N VAL A 46 -21.94 -24.18 -62.38
CA VAL A 46 -22.65 -23.73 -61.17
C VAL A 46 -23.03 -24.96 -60.35
N THR A 47 -22.35 -25.16 -59.23
CA THR A 47 -22.78 -26.07 -58.16
C THR A 47 -23.74 -25.29 -57.24
N PRO A 48 -24.88 -25.85 -56.80
CA PRO A 48 -25.79 -25.14 -55.90
C PRO A 48 -25.06 -24.77 -54.60
N ALA A 49 -25.08 -23.50 -54.25
CA ALA A 49 -24.54 -23.00 -52.99
C ALA A 49 -25.29 -23.67 -51.82
N ALA A 50 -24.55 -24.36 -50.96
CA ALA A 50 -25.06 -24.78 -49.66
C ALA A 50 -25.43 -23.53 -48.85
N THR A 51 -26.63 -23.55 -48.29
CA THR A 51 -27.11 -22.53 -47.35
C THR A 51 -26.11 -22.44 -46.18
N PRO A 52 -25.63 -21.24 -45.79
CA PRO A 52 -24.79 -21.13 -44.61
C PRO A 52 -25.62 -21.55 -43.41
N GLU A 53 -25.21 -22.66 -42.81
CA GLU A 53 -25.75 -23.14 -41.54
C GLU A 53 -25.31 -22.12 -40.48
N THR A 54 -26.28 -21.38 -39.96
CA THR A 54 -26.06 -20.37 -38.92
C THR A 54 -25.52 -21.09 -37.69
N GLU A 55 -24.23 -20.92 -37.40
CA GLU A 55 -23.66 -21.39 -36.12
C GLU A 55 -24.47 -20.77 -34.98
N PRO A 56 -24.94 -21.57 -34.00
CA PRO A 56 -25.64 -21.03 -32.86
C PRO A 56 -24.70 -20.06 -32.14
N GLN A 57 -25.07 -18.78 -32.10
CA GLN A 57 -24.43 -17.81 -31.21
C GLN A 57 -24.58 -18.34 -29.79
N THR A 58 -23.49 -18.84 -29.21
CA THR A 58 -23.38 -19.09 -27.78
C THR A 58 -23.63 -17.77 -27.08
N GLU A 59 -24.79 -17.67 -26.44
CA GLU A 59 -25.10 -16.60 -25.50
C GLU A 59 -23.94 -16.55 -24.47
N PRO A 60 -23.35 -15.37 -24.21
CA PRO A 60 -22.22 -15.28 -23.30
C PRO A 60 -22.61 -15.90 -21.95
N GLU A 61 -21.80 -16.85 -21.47
CA GLU A 61 -22.02 -17.48 -20.18
C GLU A 61 -22.20 -16.40 -19.12
N THR A 62 -23.37 -16.39 -18.49
CA THR A 62 -23.68 -15.45 -17.41
C THR A 62 -22.92 -15.91 -16.17
N ILE A 63 -21.78 -15.28 -15.91
CA ILE A 63 -21.00 -15.49 -14.69
C ILE A 63 -21.83 -14.99 -13.50
N ALA A 64 -22.20 -15.90 -12.59
CA ALA A 64 -22.84 -15.50 -11.34
C ALA A 64 -21.88 -14.61 -10.52
N PRO A 65 -22.36 -13.50 -9.93
CA PRO A 65 -21.49 -12.57 -9.22
C PRO A 65 -20.80 -13.26 -8.04
N VAL A 66 -19.48 -13.13 -7.97
CA VAL A 66 -18.66 -13.55 -6.83
C VAL A 66 -18.17 -12.31 -6.12
N THR A 67 -18.48 -12.19 -4.83
CA THR A 67 -17.99 -11.09 -3.97
C THR A 67 -17.02 -11.64 -2.95
N ILE A 68 -15.89 -10.97 -2.80
CA ILE A 68 -14.90 -11.22 -1.76
C ILE A 68 -14.67 -9.96 -0.94
N THR A 69 -14.19 -10.13 0.27
CA THR A 69 -13.98 -9.05 1.25
C THR A 69 -12.50 -8.91 1.59
N LEU A 70 -12.03 -7.66 1.58
CA LEU A 70 -10.69 -7.29 1.99
C LEU A 70 -10.75 -6.38 3.22
N SER A 71 -9.89 -6.63 4.20
CA SER A 71 -9.54 -5.64 5.23
C SER A 71 -8.08 -5.27 5.19
N ALA A 72 -7.77 -4.00 5.40
CA ALA A 72 -6.40 -3.52 5.58
C ALA A 72 -6.33 -2.61 6.80
N VAL A 73 -5.27 -2.76 7.59
CA VAL A 73 -4.96 -1.87 8.72
C VAL A 73 -3.65 -1.13 8.48
N GLY A 74 -3.50 0.01 9.15
CA GLY A 74 -2.34 0.87 9.01
C GLY A 74 -1.09 0.39 9.76
N ASP A 75 -0.27 1.35 10.18
CA ASP A 75 1.10 1.12 10.62
C ASP A 75 1.20 0.30 11.92
N MET A 76 1.90 -0.83 11.85
CA MET A 76 2.46 -1.55 12.99
C MET A 76 3.82 -0.96 13.36
N LEU A 77 3.80 0.24 13.95
CA LEU A 77 5.01 0.97 14.37
C LEU A 77 5.42 0.58 15.79
N MET A 78 6.08 -0.57 15.87
CA MET A 78 6.44 -1.26 17.11
C MET A 78 7.67 -0.65 17.81
N HIS A 79 7.44 0.43 18.56
CA HIS A 79 8.44 0.99 19.46
C HIS A 79 8.77 0.02 20.60
N ALA A 80 9.97 0.16 21.19
CA ALA A 80 10.41 -0.69 22.31
C ALA A 80 9.41 -0.73 23.49
N SER A 81 8.69 0.35 23.78
CA SER A 81 7.65 0.38 24.83
C SER A 81 6.37 -0.37 24.45
N ALA A 82 6.08 -0.55 23.15
CA ALA A 82 5.02 -1.42 22.65
C ALA A 82 5.47 -2.88 22.55
N SER A 83 6.75 -3.12 22.22
CA SER A 83 7.29 -4.45 21.95
C SER A 83 7.71 -5.22 23.21
N ASN A 84 8.33 -4.54 24.18
CA ASN A 84 8.86 -5.19 25.39
C ASN A 84 7.80 -5.76 26.35
N PRO A 85 6.56 -5.22 26.44
CA PRO A 85 5.51 -5.84 27.26
C PRO A 85 5.07 -7.24 26.80
N ALA A 86 5.42 -7.67 25.60
CA ALA A 86 5.08 -9.00 25.10
C ALA A 86 5.85 -10.15 25.76
N ILE A 87 6.90 -9.87 26.54
CA ILE A 87 7.65 -10.91 27.26
C ILE A 87 6.79 -11.60 28.32
N GLN A 88 6.79 -12.92 28.31
CA GLN A 88 6.08 -13.78 29.24
C GLN A 88 6.96 -14.17 30.43
N ALA A 89 6.35 -14.72 31.50
CA ALA A 89 7.06 -15.11 32.71
C ALA A 89 8.15 -16.18 32.48
N ASP A 90 8.01 -17.00 31.44
CA ASP A 90 8.98 -18.02 31.04
C ASP A 90 10.07 -17.51 30.08
N GLY A 91 10.02 -16.22 29.72
CA GLY A 91 10.95 -15.58 28.78
C GLY A 91 10.57 -15.70 27.31
N SER A 92 9.47 -16.39 26.97
CA SER A 92 8.89 -16.36 25.62
C SER A 92 8.23 -15.00 25.34
N TYR A 93 7.85 -14.76 24.08
CA TYR A 93 7.14 -13.53 23.67
C TYR A 93 5.76 -13.89 23.10
N ASN A 94 4.74 -13.12 23.47
CA ASN A 94 3.39 -13.25 22.94
C ASN A 94 2.79 -11.87 22.66
N TYR A 95 2.43 -11.63 21.40
CA TYR A 95 1.87 -10.38 20.91
C TYR A 95 0.35 -10.42 20.66
N ASP A 96 -0.33 -11.54 20.93
CA ASP A 96 -1.75 -11.74 20.62
C ASP A 96 -2.66 -10.67 21.25
N TYR A 97 -2.26 -10.12 22.39
CA TYR A 97 -3.01 -9.09 23.11
C TYR A 97 -3.19 -7.78 22.31
N LEU A 98 -2.30 -7.51 21.34
CA LEU A 98 -2.40 -6.34 20.47
C LEU A 98 -3.71 -6.32 19.68
N PHE A 99 -4.17 -7.51 19.27
CA PHE A 99 -5.26 -7.68 18.32
C PHE A 99 -6.57 -8.12 18.97
N ALA A 100 -6.59 -8.31 20.29
CA ALA A 100 -7.68 -8.98 21.01
C ALA A 100 -9.08 -8.42 20.72
N ASN A 101 -9.22 -7.11 20.54
CA ASN A 101 -10.53 -6.48 20.32
C ASN A 101 -10.94 -6.32 18.84
N VAL A 102 -10.06 -6.70 17.91
CA VAL A 102 -10.26 -6.54 16.46
C VAL A 102 -10.08 -7.84 15.67
N LYS A 103 -9.54 -8.89 16.32
CA LYS A 103 -9.21 -10.18 15.72
C LYS A 103 -10.37 -10.78 14.92
N ASP A 104 -11.57 -10.83 15.49
CA ASP A 104 -12.71 -11.48 14.81
C ASP A 104 -13.08 -10.78 13.50
N ALA A 105 -12.92 -9.46 13.42
CA ALA A 105 -13.20 -8.69 12.20
C ALA A 105 -12.11 -8.85 11.13
N ILE A 106 -10.86 -9.08 11.55
CA ILE A 106 -9.73 -9.37 10.67
C ILE A 106 -9.88 -10.79 10.11
N ALA A 107 -10.13 -11.78 10.97
CA ALA A 107 -10.30 -13.18 10.58
C ALA A 107 -11.55 -13.44 9.72
N ALA A 108 -12.53 -12.54 9.72
CA ALA A 108 -13.75 -12.66 8.93
C ALA A 108 -13.61 -12.20 7.48
N SER A 109 -12.53 -11.50 7.10
CA SER A 109 -12.29 -11.10 5.70
C SER A 109 -11.68 -12.25 4.90
N ASP A 110 -11.95 -12.29 3.59
CA ASP A 110 -11.29 -13.26 2.70
C ASP A 110 -9.80 -12.94 2.46
N VAL A 111 -9.44 -11.66 2.57
CA VAL A 111 -8.04 -11.17 2.55
C VAL A 111 -7.85 -10.11 3.62
N SER A 112 -6.85 -10.31 4.49
CA SER A 112 -6.48 -9.35 5.53
C SER A 112 -5.04 -8.88 5.41
N VAL A 113 -4.85 -7.55 5.41
CA VAL A 113 -3.56 -6.89 5.16
C VAL A 113 -3.12 -6.04 6.35
N VAL A 114 -1.82 -6.07 6.70
CA VAL A 114 -1.21 -5.24 7.74
C VAL A 114 0.07 -4.57 7.24
N ASN A 115 0.27 -3.28 7.57
CA ASN A 115 1.53 -2.60 7.27
C ASN A 115 2.57 -2.85 8.38
N ASN A 116 3.56 -3.69 8.09
CA ASN A 116 4.66 -3.98 9.00
C ASN A 116 5.77 -2.96 8.81
N GLU A 117 5.59 -1.79 9.43
CA GLU A 117 6.55 -0.70 9.30
C GLU A 117 7.93 -1.05 9.85
N VAL A 118 7.97 -1.80 10.95
CA VAL A 118 9.22 -2.24 11.58
C VAL A 118 9.65 -3.62 11.10
N ILE A 119 10.93 -3.74 10.73
CA ILE A 119 11.53 -4.99 10.26
C ILE A 119 11.68 -6.04 11.37
N MET A 120 11.45 -7.32 11.02
CA MET A 120 11.72 -8.50 11.86
C MET A 120 13.08 -9.13 11.49
N ALA A 121 14.18 -8.46 11.83
CA ALA A 121 15.52 -8.83 11.36
C ALA A 121 16.21 -9.94 12.16
N GLY A 122 15.53 -10.55 13.14
CA GLY A 122 16.05 -11.65 13.96
C GLY A 122 15.87 -11.42 15.46
N ASN A 123 15.61 -12.51 16.18
CA ASN A 123 15.32 -12.50 17.62
C ASN A 123 16.56 -12.30 18.51
N ASP A 124 17.75 -12.55 17.98
CA ASP A 124 19.05 -12.31 18.62
C ASP A 124 19.34 -10.81 18.79
N LYS A 125 18.81 -9.96 17.91
CA LYS A 125 18.86 -8.50 18.01
C LYS A 125 17.95 -7.92 19.10
N GLY A 126 16.92 -8.67 19.50
CA GLY A 126 15.91 -8.21 20.47
C GLY A 126 15.05 -7.05 19.94
N ASN A 127 14.18 -6.51 20.79
CA ASN A 127 13.35 -5.36 20.40
C ASN A 127 14.17 -4.06 20.48
N ILE A 128 14.30 -3.37 19.34
CA ILE A 128 14.99 -2.09 19.23
C ILE A 128 13.96 -1.05 18.77
N GLY A 129 13.90 0.09 19.47
CA GLY A 129 13.03 1.20 19.11
C GLY A 129 13.71 2.20 18.18
N TYR A 130 13.08 3.35 18.00
CA TYR A 130 13.60 4.49 17.24
C TYR A 130 15.07 4.83 17.62
N PRO A 131 15.95 5.17 16.65
CA PRO A 131 15.65 5.41 15.23
C PRO A 131 15.85 4.21 14.29
N ALA A 132 16.38 3.10 14.78
CA ALA A 132 16.73 1.94 13.94
C ALA A 132 16.06 0.69 14.53
N PHE A 133 14.82 0.47 14.14
CA PHE A 133 13.94 -0.48 14.77
C PHE A 133 14.32 -1.93 14.46
N ASN A 134 13.92 -2.81 15.38
CA ASN A 134 13.81 -4.24 15.16
C ASN A 134 12.69 -4.76 16.06
N VAL A 135 11.86 -5.66 15.54
CA VAL A 135 10.87 -6.37 16.36
C VAL A 135 11.08 -7.86 16.25
N ARG A 136 10.74 -8.56 17.32
CA ARG A 136 10.80 -10.02 17.39
C ARG A 136 9.80 -10.68 16.45
N THR A 137 10.18 -11.83 15.89
CA THR A 137 9.37 -12.57 14.90
C THR A 137 8.06 -13.11 15.47
N GLU A 138 7.97 -13.29 16.80
CA GLU A 138 6.73 -13.67 17.48
C GLU A 138 5.58 -12.68 17.25
N LEU A 139 5.87 -11.45 16.80
CA LEU A 139 4.85 -10.53 16.30
C LEU A 139 4.18 -11.07 15.02
N GLY A 140 4.97 -11.52 14.05
CA GLY A 140 4.46 -12.14 12.83
C GLY A 140 3.66 -13.41 13.12
N ASP A 141 4.06 -14.19 14.12
CA ASP A 141 3.28 -15.35 14.56
C ASP A 141 1.88 -14.93 15.07
N ALA A 142 1.81 -13.80 15.80
CA ALA A 142 0.57 -13.25 16.31
C ALA A 142 -0.30 -12.63 15.20
N GLU A 143 0.31 -12.00 14.19
CA GLU A 143 -0.37 -11.49 13.01
C GLU A 143 -1.08 -12.62 12.24
N VAL A 144 -0.36 -13.72 11.95
CA VAL A 144 -0.94 -14.89 11.28
C VAL A 144 -2.03 -15.54 12.14
N ARG A 145 -1.81 -15.73 13.44
CA ARG A 145 -2.86 -16.26 14.37
C ARG A 145 -4.10 -15.37 14.48
N THR A 146 -3.95 -14.08 14.20
CA THR A 146 -5.07 -13.11 14.17
C THR A 146 -5.88 -13.24 12.89
N GLY A 147 -5.27 -13.74 11.82
CA GLY A 147 -5.89 -13.92 10.51
C GLY A 147 -5.40 -12.93 9.46
N PHE A 148 -4.24 -12.28 9.66
CA PHE A 148 -3.60 -11.55 8.58
C PHE A 148 -2.99 -12.52 7.57
N ASP A 149 -3.18 -12.18 6.30
CA ASP A 149 -2.75 -12.95 5.14
C ASP A 149 -1.54 -12.34 4.45
N VAL A 150 -1.51 -11.00 4.43
CA VAL A 150 -0.55 -10.21 3.67
C VAL A 150 0.06 -9.15 4.57
N MET A 151 1.37 -9.15 4.66
CA MET A 151 2.18 -8.16 5.37
C MET A 151 2.86 -7.27 4.34
N LEU A 152 2.95 -5.98 4.63
CA LEU A 152 3.62 -4.99 3.80
C LEU A 152 4.97 -4.65 4.43
N GLY A 153 6.07 -4.85 3.70
CA GLY A 153 7.43 -4.64 4.20
C GLY A 153 8.19 -3.50 3.54
N ALA A 154 7.73 -2.96 2.41
CA ALA A 154 8.30 -1.75 1.84
C ALA A 154 7.83 -0.52 2.63
N THR A 155 8.65 -0.12 3.60
CA THR A 155 8.46 1.08 4.43
C THR A 155 9.77 1.87 4.53
N ASN A 156 9.70 3.07 5.09
CA ASN A 156 10.90 3.87 5.39
C ASN A 156 11.84 3.22 6.41
N HIS A 157 11.35 2.24 7.18
CA HIS A 157 12.08 1.48 8.20
C HIS A 157 12.49 0.06 7.74
N ALA A 158 12.23 -0.30 6.47
CA ALA A 158 12.54 -1.62 5.92
C ALA A 158 14.01 -2.04 6.08
N ILE A 159 14.93 -1.07 6.06
CA ILE A 159 16.38 -1.30 6.08
C ILE A 159 17.07 -0.87 7.38
N ASP A 160 16.33 -0.66 8.47
CA ASP A 160 16.89 -0.22 9.75
C ASP A 160 17.98 -1.16 10.29
N GLN A 161 17.89 -2.44 9.94
CA GLN A 161 18.86 -3.49 10.30
C GLN A 161 19.78 -3.89 9.14
N GLY A 162 19.86 -3.06 8.10
CA GLY A 162 20.61 -3.32 6.87
C GLY A 162 19.94 -4.38 5.99
N ALA A 163 20.52 -4.60 4.80
CA ALA A 163 20.01 -5.60 3.85
C ALA A 163 19.96 -7.03 4.44
N TYR A 164 20.88 -7.40 5.32
CA TYR A 164 20.82 -8.69 6.01
C TYR A 164 19.60 -8.81 6.94
N GLY A 165 19.10 -7.70 7.50
CA GLY A 165 17.86 -7.72 8.27
C GLY A 165 16.65 -8.04 7.42
N ILE A 166 16.62 -7.56 6.17
CA ILE A 166 15.60 -7.91 5.17
C ILE A 166 15.66 -9.40 4.86
N LEU A 167 16.86 -9.94 4.58
CA LEU A 167 17.03 -11.36 4.29
C LEU A 167 16.58 -12.25 5.45
N ASN A 168 16.91 -11.89 6.69
CA ASN A 168 16.46 -12.61 7.88
C ASN A 168 14.94 -12.57 8.05
N CYS A 169 14.31 -11.42 7.78
CA CYS A 169 12.85 -11.28 7.82
C CYS A 169 12.18 -12.20 6.79
N LEU A 170 12.69 -12.21 5.55
CA LEU A 170 12.19 -13.06 4.48
C LEU A 170 12.40 -14.55 4.77
N GLU A 171 13.55 -14.93 5.35
CA GLU A 171 13.81 -16.30 5.77
C GLU A 171 12.83 -16.75 6.86
N TYR A 172 12.50 -15.88 7.82
CA TYR A 172 11.48 -16.15 8.82
C TYR A 172 10.11 -16.43 8.18
N TRP A 173 9.62 -15.54 7.31
CA TRP A 173 8.32 -15.71 6.65
C TRP A 173 8.27 -16.99 5.82
N LYS A 174 9.29 -17.23 5.00
CA LYS A 174 9.38 -18.42 4.14
C LYS A 174 9.38 -19.73 4.92
N ASN A 175 10.05 -19.78 6.07
CA ASN A 175 10.20 -21.01 6.84
C ASN A 175 9.08 -21.23 7.86
N SER A 176 8.52 -20.15 8.43
CA SER A 176 7.58 -20.23 9.55
C SER A 176 6.12 -20.10 9.11
N HIS A 177 5.84 -19.28 8.09
CA HIS A 177 4.50 -18.99 7.59
C HIS A 177 4.45 -18.93 6.06
N PRO A 178 4.75 -20.03 5.35
CA PRO A 178 4.83 -20.05 3.88
C PRO A 178 3.51 -19.72 3.17
N ASP A 179 2.37 -19.80 3.87
CA ASP A 179 1.05 -19.47 3.33
C ASP A 179 0.71 -17.97 3.45
N ALA A 180 1.47 -17.22 4.25
CA ALA A 180 1.33 -15.77 4.38
C ALA A 180 2.32 -15.05 3.45
N ALA A 181 1.93 -13.89 2.94
CA ALA A 181 2.73 -13.12 1.98
C ALA A 181 3.37 -11.90 2.62
N ILE A 182 4.65 -11.66 2.39
CA ILE A 182 5.33 -10.40 2.73
C ILE A 182 5.70 -9.70 1.43
N LEU A 183 5.21 -8.47 1.24
CA LEU A 183 5.35 -7.72 -0.02
C LEU A 183 6.36 -6.58 0.11
N GLY A 184 6.91 -6.15 -1.03
CA GLY A 184 7.75 -4.96 -1.14
C GLY A 184 9.21 -5.12 -0.71
N ILE A 185 9.58 -6.28 -0.17
CA ILE A 185 10.97 -6.64 0.15
C ILE A 185 11.34 -7.99 -0.46
N HIS A 186 12.63 -8.17 -0.82
CA HIS A 186 13.06 -9.24 -1.72
C HIS A 186 14.42 -9.83 -1.36
N ASP A 187 14.58 -11.14 -1.56
CA ASP A 187 15.84 -11.87 -1.37
C ASP A 187 16.63 -12.02 -2.69
N SER A 188 16.01 -11.67 -3.82
CA SER A 188 16.60 -11.78 -5.15
C SER A 188 15.97 -10.82 -6.16
N ALA A 189 16.67 -10.56 -7.26
CA ALA A 189 16.09 -9.80 -8.38
C ALA A 189 14.93 -10.55 -9.07
N GLU A 190 14.91 -11.88 -8.98
CA GLU A 190 13.82 -12.72 -9.48
C GLU A 190 12.55 -12.50 -8.65
N SER A 191 12.64 -12.55 -7.32
CA SER A 191 11.49 -12.25 -6.45
C SER A 191 11.01 -10.81 -6.64
N ALA A 192 11.93 -9.85 -6.79
CA ALA A 192 11.62 -8.43 -7.04
C ALA A 192 10.92 -8.16 -8.38
N SER A 193 10.98 -9.12 -9.30
CA SER A 193 10.29 -9.07 -10.60
C SER A 193 9.00 -9.89 -10.60
N SER A 194 8.67 -10.57 -9.51
CA SER A 194 7.45 -11.37 -9.36
C SER A 194 6.32 -10.50 -8.80
N ILE A 195 5.09 -10.73 -9.28
CA ILE A 195 3.90 -10.05 -8.77
C ILE A 195 3.13 -11.07 -7.94
N TYR A 196 2.86 -10.75 -6.68
CA TYR A 196 2.01 -11.58 -5.84
C TYR A 196 0.56 -11.47 -6.29
N VAL A 197 -0.06 -12.62 -6.55
CA VAL A 197 -1.46 -12.73 -6.94
C VAL A 197 -2.14 -13.74 -6.02
N ARG A 198 -3.22 -13.31 -5.35
CA ARG A 198 -4.06 -14.19 -4.55
C ARG A 198 -5.33 -14.51 -5.32
N ASP A 199 -5.64 -15.80 -5.48
CA ASP A 199 -6.90 -16.26 -6.04
C ASP A 199 -7.87 -16.56 -4.89
N VAL A 200 -8.97 -15.82 -4.83
CA VAL A 200 -10.02 -16.01 -3.84
C VAL A 200 -11.32 -16.27 -4.59
N ASN A 201 -11.82 -17.51 -4.48
CA ASN A 201 -13.06 -17.93 -5.14
C ASN A 201 -13.10 -17.63 -6.66
N GLY A 202 -11.95 -17.69 -7.35
CA GLY A 202 -11.84 -17.41 -8.79
C GLY A 202 -11.66 -15.94 -9.16
N VAL A 203 -11.53 -15.06 -8.16
CA VAL A 203 -11.15 -13.65 -8.32
C VAL A 203 -9.67 -13.51 -8.02
N LYS A 204 -8.87 -13.16 -9.02
CA LYS A 204 -7.43 -12.97 -8.89
C LYS A 204 -7.10 -11.53 -8.54
N ILE A 205 -6.46 -11.31 -7.40
CA ILE A 205 -6.07 -10.00 -6.91
C ILE A 205 -4.54 -9.89 -6.94
N ALA A 206 -3.99 -8.99 -7.75
CA ALA A 206 -2.58 -8.62 -7.68
C ALA A 206 -2.37 -7.53 -6.63
N MET A 207 -1.32 -7.67 -5.82
CA MET A 207 -0.99 -6.73 -4.75
C MET A 207 0.47 -6.31 -4.85
N LEU A 208 0.69 -4.99 -4.82
CA LEU A 208 2.00 -4.36 -4.95
C LEU A 208 2.24 -3.45 -3.74
N ASN A 209 3.46 -3.42 -3.20
CA ASN A 209 3.81 -2.57 -2.07
C ASN A 209 5.10 -1.81 -2.36
N TYR A 210 5.08 -0.49 -2.16
CA TYR A 210 6.21 0.40 -2.43
C TYR A 210 6.40 1.43 -1.32
N THR A 211 7.62 1.92 -1.13
CA THR A 211 7.91 3.00 -0.18
C THR A 211 8.58 4.21 -0.81
N TYR A 212 8.24 5.42 -0.36
CA TYR A 212 8.81 6.67 -0.86
C TYR A 212 10.33 6.82 -0.60
N GLY A 213 10.88 6.11 0.39
CA GLY A 213 12.27 6.25 0.79
C GLY A 213 12.66 5.35 1.96
N LEU A 214 13.88 5.53 2.49
CA LEU A 214 14.47 4.67 3.54
C LEU A 214 15.10 5.51 4.68
N ASN A 215 14.46 6.62 5.08
CA ASN A 215 14.98 7.52 6.12
C ASN A 215 16.42 8.03 5.88
N GLY A 216 16.79 8.23 4.62
CA GLY A 216 18.14 8.66 4.22
C GLY A 216 19.19 7.55 4.19
N LEU A 217 18.80 6.31 4.50
CA LEU A 217 19.63 5.13 4.28
C LEU A 217 19.59 4.71 2.80
N SER A 218 20.50 3.83 2.42
CA SER A 218 20.54 3.25 1.09
C SER A 218 20.89 1.78 1.18
N VAL A 219 20.25 0.99 0.33
CA VAL A 219 20.62 -0.41 0.10
C VAL A 219 22.06 -0.50 -0.41
N PRO A 220 22.83 -1.54 -0.03
CA PRO A 220 24.17 -1.77 -0.56
C PRO A 220 24.15 -1.91 -2.09
N ALA A 221 25.24 -1.52 -2.75
CA ALA A 221 25.39 -1.68 -4.19
C ALA A 221 25.22 -3.15 -4.61
N GLY A 222 24.40 -3.42 -5.63
CA GLY A 222 24.05 -4.76 -6.08
C GLY A 222 22.91 -5.42 -5.29
N MET A 223 22.32 -4.73 -4.31
CA MET A 223 21.15 -5.16 -3.53
C MET A 223 19.96 -4.21 -3.72
N GLU A 224 19.92 -3.46 -4.83
CA GLU A 224 18.85 -2.51 -5.14
C GLU A 224 17.48 -3.17 -5.28
N TYR A 225 17.43 -4.48 -5.52
CA TYR A 225 16.20 -5.26 -5.57
C TYR A 225 15.54 -5.46 -4.20
N THR A 226 16.26 -5.26 -3.08
CA THR A 226 15.81 -5.70 -1.76
C THR A 226 14.60 -4.94 -1.21
N VAL A 227 14.35 -3.72 -1.69
CA VAL A 227 13.17 -2.93 -1.33
C VAL A 227 12.59 -2.26 -2.57
N ASP A 228 11.28 -2.37 -2.74
CA ASP A 228 10.55 -1.70 -3.82
C ASP A 228 10.36 -0.20 -3.52
N LEU A 229 11.22 0.64 -4.13
CA LEU A 229 11.20 2.08 -3.95
C LEU A 229 10.24 2.79 -4.92
N MET A 230 9.48 3.76 -4.43
CA MET A 230 8.57 4.65 -5.16
C MET A 230 9.21 6.03 -5.34
N THR A 231 10.02 6.19 -6.38
CA THR A 231 10.73 7.43 -6.72
C THR A 231 10.62 7.72 -8.21
N ASP A 232 11.04 8.91 -8.64
CA ASP A 232 11.05 9.24 -10.07
C ASP A 232 11.95 8.28 -10.88
N SER A 233 13.02 7.75 -10.30
CA SER A 233 13.93 6.83 -11.00
C SER A 233 13.38 5.41 -11.16
N THR A 234 12.38 5.04 -10.36
CA THR A 234 11.75 3.70 -10.39
C THR A 234 10.37 3.72 -11.06
N LYS A 235 9.88 4.88 -11.48
CA LYS A 235 8.55 5.07 -12.05
C LYS A 235 8.25 4.17 -13.25
N ASP A 236 9.22 3.99 -14.15
CA ASP A 236 9.07 3.10 -15.32
C ASP A 236 8.98 1.62 -14.90
N LYS A 237 9.73 1.19 -13.87
CA LYS A 237 9.61 -0.15 -13.30
C LYS A 237 8.20 -0.35 -12.72
N ILE A 238 7.71 0.62 -11.94
CA ILE A 238 6.38 0.54 -11.31
C ILE A 238 5.29 0.45 -12.37
N ALA A 239 5.38 1.22 -13.46
CA ALA A 239 4.45 1.12 -14.58
C ALA A 239 4.48 -0.29 -15.22
N ALA A 240 5.67 -0.88 -15.39
CA ALA A 240 5.82 -2.23 -15.92
C ALA A 240 5.27 -3.31 -14.97
N ASP A 241 5.50 -3.15 -13.66
CA ASP A 241 4.95 -4.04 -12.63
C ASP A 241 3.41 -4.01 -12.63
N ILE A 242 2.81 -2.82 -12.71
CA ILE A 242 1.35 -2.65 -12.81
C ILE A 242 0.83 -3.27 -14.12
N ALA A 243 1.51 -3.05 -15.25
CA ALA A 243 1.10 -3.66 -16.51
C ALA A 243 1.10 -5.20 -16.42
N LYS A 244 2.16 -5.78 -15.85
CA LYS A 244 2.25 -7.22 -15.60
C LYS A 244 1.15 -7.70 -14.65
N ALA A 245 0.88 -6.97 -13.58
CA ALA A 245 -0.19 -7.28 -12.63
C ALA A 245 -1.55 -7.37 -13.33
N LYS A 246 -1.86 -6.41 -14.22
CA LYS A 246 -3.11 -6.39 -15.00
C LYS A 246 -3.23 -7.52 -16.00
N GLU A 247 -2.12 -8.04 -16.54
CA GLU A 247 -2.15 -9.17 -17.46
C GLU A 247 -2.50 -10.50 -16.77
N ILE A 248 -2.22 -10.63 -15.47
CA ILE A 248 -2.30 -11.90 -14.74
C ILE A 248 -3.37 -11.93 -13.65
N SER A 249 -4.08 -10.82 -13.44
CA SER A 249 -5.08 -10.68 -12.38
C SER A 249 -6.35 -9.96 -12.87
N ASP A 250 -7.40 -10.07 -12.08
CA ASP A 250 -8.69 -9.42 -12.33
C ASP A 250 -8.81 -8.05 -11.64
N PHE A 251 -7.97 -7.79 -10.65
CA PHE A 251 -8.01 -6.59 -9.80
C PHE A 251 -6.61 -6.27 -9.26
N VAL A 252 -6.18 -5.01 -9.35
CA VAL A 252 -4.85 -4.56 -8.92
C VAL A 252 -4.94 -3.59 -7.75
N ILE A 253 -4.24 -3.91 -6.67
CA ILE A 253 -4.12 -3.08 -5.46
C ILE A 253 -2.67 -2.61 -5.30
N VAL A 254 -2.49 -1.32 -5.05
CA VAL A 254 -1.19 -0.75 -4.66
C VAL A 254 -1.24 -0.25 -3.22
N PHE A 255 -0.25 -0.63 -2.43
CA PHE A 255 -0.03 -0.22 -1.05
C PHE A 255 1.20 0.70 -0.95
N PRO A 256 1.06 2.02 -1.13
CA PRO A 256 2.18 2.94 -1.00
C PRO A 256 2.40 3.37 0.46
N HIS A 257 3.65 3.28 0.92
CA HIS A 257 4.11 3.92 2.15
C HIS A 257 4.63 5.31 1.76
N TRP A 258 3.87 6.38 2.02
CA TRP A 258 4.04 7.69 1.37
C TRP A 258 3.48 8.88 2.15
N GLY A 259 3.65 10.10 1.63
CA GLY A 259 3.04 11.30 2.22
C GLY A 259 3.90 11.95 3.30
N THR A 260 3.31 12.92 3.98
CA THR A 260 4.00 13.74 5.00
C THR A 260 3.50 13.37 6.38
N GLU A 261 4.40 12.97 7.28
CA GLU A 261 4.05 12.64 8.67
C GLU A 261 3.17 13.70 9.34
N TYR A 262 2.12 13.23 10.02
CA TYR A 262 1.18 14.00 10.81
C TYR A 262 0.35 15.04 10.05
N ASN A 263 0.31 14.97 8.71
CA ASN A 263 -0.60 15.77 7.90
C ASN A 263 -1.99 15.11 7.87
N LEU A 264 -3.02 15.79 8.37
CA LEU A 264 -4.40 15.26 8.37
C LEU A 264 -5.10 15.34 7.00
N GLY A 265 -4.44 15.95 6.00
CA GLY A 265 -4.88 15.98 4.62
C GLY A 265 -3.78 15.46 3.71
N THR A 266 -4.06 15.39 2.41
CA THR A 266 -3.13 14.84 1.43
C THR A 266 -2.13 15.89 0.93
N ASP A 267 -0.88 15.51 0.69
CA ASP A 267 0.11 16.34 0.00
C ASP A 267 0.11 16.19 -1.53
N ASP A 268 0.85 17.07 -2.22
CA ASP A 268 0.91 17.08 -3.69
C ASP A 268 1.64 15.86 -4.28
N SER A 269 2.56 15.26 -3.52
CA SER A 269 3.28 14.05 -3.94
C SER A 269 2.32 12.87 -3.97
N GLN A 270 1.52 12.69 -2.91
CA GLN A 270 0.49 11.66 -2.84
C GLN A 270 -0.52 11.80 -3.98
N LYS A 271 -1.01 13.02 -4.26
CA LYS A 271 -1.93 13.27 -5.38
C LYS A 271 -1.31 12.92 -6.74
N SER A 272 -0.03 13.26 -6.93
CA SER A 272 0.71 12.94 -8.16
C SER A 272 0.86 11.43 -8.36
N TRP A 273 1.21 10.69 -7.31
CA TRP A 273 1.32 9.23 -7.36
C TRP A 273 -0.04 8.54 -7.49
N ALA A 274 -1.07 9.02 -6.77
CA ALA A 274 -2.44 8.52 -6.91
C ALA A 274 -2.94 8.67 -8.36
N LYS A 275 -2.68 9.83 -8.98
CA LYS A 275 -2.96 10.04 -10.40
C LYS A 275 -2.14 9.11 -11.31
N PHE A 276 -0.86 8.90 -11.02
CA PHE A 276 -0.02 7.97 -11.78
C PHE A 276 -0.56 6.53 -11.70
N PHE A 277 -0.99 6.06 -10.53
CA PHE A 277 -1.62 4.75 -10.38
C PHE A 277 -2.95 4.66 -11.15
N ALA A 278 -3.77 5.72 -11.09
CA ALA A 278 -5.00 5.83 -11.87
C ALA A 278 -4.73 5.72 -13.39
N ASP A 279 -3.73 6.44 -13.89
CA ASP A 279 -3.36 6.48 -15.30
C ASP A 279 -2.80 5.13 -15.81
N ASN A 280 -2.18 4.33 -14.94
CA ASN A 280 -1.71 2.97 -15.27
C ASN A 280 -2.78 1.89 -15.05
N GLY A 281 -3.91 2.25 -14.45
CA GLY A 281 -5.08 1.41 -14.27
C GLY A 281 -4.99 0.43 -13.11
N VAL A 282 -4.50 0.93 -11.98
CA VAL A 282 -4.73 0.36 -10.66
C VAL A 282 -6.20 0.59 -10.26
N ASP A 283 -6.79 -0.35 -9.53
CA ASP A 283 -8.20 -0.31 -9.13
C ASP A 283 -8.40 0.23 -7.70
N LEU A 284 -7.43 -0.01 -6.82
CA LEU A 284 -7.45 0.40 -5.41
C LEU A 284 -6.06 0.81 -4.92
N VAL A 285 -5.99 1.91 -4.18
CA VAL A 285 -4.80 2.35 -3.45
C VAL A 285 -5.11 2.41 -1.96
N ILE A 286 -4.26 1.82 -1.13
CA ILE A 286 -4.35 1.91 0.33
C ILE A 286 -2.99 2.31 0.89
N GLY A 287 -2.86 3.58 1.24
CA GLY A 287 -1.61 4.15 1.74
C GLY A 287 -1.45 4.06 3.26
N THR A 288 -0.20 4.16 3.70
CA THR A 288 0.21 4.36 5.09
C THR A 288 1.45 5.26 5.16
N HIS A 289 2.08 5.44 6.34
CA HIS A 289 3.21 6.34 6.69
C HIS A 289 2.85 7.64 7.43
N PRO A 290 1.82 8.43 7.07
CA PRO A 290 1.55 9.70 7.73
C PRO A 290 1.23 9.58 9.22
N HIS A 291 1.03 8.35 9.73
CA HIS A 291 0.67 8.04 11.11
C HIS A 291 -0.66 8.64 11.59
N VAL A 292 -1.45 9.14 10.65
CA VAL A 292 -2.78 9.69 10.86
C VAL A 292 -3.69 9.19 9.75
N VAL A 293 -4.98 9.10 10.03
CA VAL A 293 -5.97 8.86 8.98
C VAL A 293 -5.99 10.08 8.05
N GLU A 294 -5.99 9.83 6.75
CA GLU A 294 -6.17 10.84 5.70
C GLU A 294 -7.46 10.53 4.90
N PRO A 295 -7.93 11.46 4.06
CA PRO A 295 -9.16 11.27 3.28
C PRO A 295 -9.20 10.00 2.43
N VAL A 296 -10.43 9.59 2.09
CA VAL A 296 -10.71 8.51 1.14
C VAL A 296 -11.46 9.11 -0.04
N GLU A 297 -10.93 8.92 -1.25
CA GLU A 297 -11.45 9.60 -2.44
C GLU A 297 -11.54 8.67 -3.65
N TRP A 298 -12.55 8.89 -4.48
CA TRP A 298 -12.59 8.36 -5.83
C TRP A 298 -11.89 9.34 -6.79
N ILE A 299 -10.95 8.84 -7.58
CA ILE A 299 -10.29 9.62 -8.64
C ILE A 299 -10.75 9.08 -10.00
N ASP A 300 -11.23 9.97 -10.86
CA ASP A 300 -11.63 9.62 -12.22
C ASP A 300 -10.40 9.33 -13.10
N ARG A 301 -10.51 8.29 -13.94
CA ARG A 301 -9.50 7.88 -14.91
C ARG A 301 -9.81 8.44 -16.29
N ALA A 302 -8.77 8.64 -17.10
CA ALA A 302 -8.93 9.18 -18.46
C ALA A 302 -9.74 8.26 -19.40
N ASP A 303 -9.80 6.96 -19.10
CA ASP A 303 -10.58 5.95 -19.83
C ASP A 303 -12.05 5.85 -19.35
N GLY A 304 -12.47 6.72 -18.41
CA GLY A 304 -13.83 6.74 -17.86
C GLY A 304 -14.04 5.82 -16.66
N GLY A 305 -13.02 5.05 -16.24
CA GLY A 305 -13.03 4.30 -14.99
C GLY A 305 -12.79 5.19 -13.77
N LYS A 306 -12.75 4.58 -12.59
CA LYS A 306 -12.36 5.25 -11.33
C LYS A 306 -11.42 4.37 -10.54
N ILE A 307 -10.60 4.99 -9.69
CA ILE A 307 -9.79 4.33 -8.68
C ILE A 307 -10.23 4.82 -7.30
N LEU A 308 -10.31 3.92 -6.32
CA LEU A 308 -10.54 4.28 -4.93
C LEU A 308 -9.19 4.45 -4.23
N VAL A 309 -9.00 5.55 -3.51
CA VAL A 309 -7.75 5.86 -2.81
C VAL A 309 -8.04 6.11 -1.35
N TYR A 310 -7.53 5.24 -0.48
CA TYR A 310 -7.34 5.52 0.94
C TYR A 310 -5.94 6.12 1.08
N TYR A 311 -5.83 7.42 1.33
CA TYR A 311 -4.52 8.08 1.34
C TYR A 311 -3.64 7.64 2.51
N SER A 312 -4.23 7.45 3.69
CA SER A 312 -3.56 6.88 4.85
C SER A 312 -4.56 6.25 5.81
N LEU A 313 -4.24 5.04 6.29
CA LEU A 313 -4.97 4.38 7.37
C LEU A 313 -4.52 4.81 8.77
N GLY A 314 -3.45 5.59 8.89
CA GLY A 314 -2.85 5.96 10.16
C GLY A 314 -2.18 4.79 10.88
N ASN A 315 -1.97 4.92 12.20
CA ASN A 315 -1.39 3.84 13.00
C ASN A 315 -2.42 2.76 13.32
N PHE A 316 -2.00 1.49 13.21
CA PHE A 316 -2.73 0.38 13.80
C PHE A 316 -2.27 0.08 15.23
N VAL A 317 -0.94 0.09 15.46
CA VAL A 317 -0.31 0.00 16.78
C VAL A 317 0.89 0.96 16.81
N SER A 318 0.90 1.88 17.76
CA SER A 318 1.98 2.87 17.94
C SER A 318 1.94 3.46 19.35
N VAL A 319 3.05 4.07 19.77
CA VAL A 319 3.17 4.83 21.03
C VAL A 319 3.70 6.24 20.76
N GLN A 320 3.39 6.77 19.57
CA GLN A 320 3.61 8.18 19.27
C GLN A 320 2.78 9.08 20.18
N TYR A 321 3.24 10.31 20.32
CA TYR A 321 2.79 11.23 21.39
C TYR A 321 1.70 12.21 20.96
N TYR A 322 1.12 12.07 19.76
CA TYR A 322 0.05 12.95 19.28
C TYR A 322 -1.32 12.28 19.42
N ASN A 323 -2.32 13.00 19.93
CA ASN A 323 -3.68 12.47 20.09
C ASN A 323 -4.26 11.95 18.77
N PHE A 324 -4.06 12.70 17.68
CA PHE A 324 -4.59 12.33 16.38
C PHE A 324 -3.93 11.07 15.80
N SER A 325 -2.73 10.70 16.26
CA SER A 325 -2.01 9.52 15.75
C SER A 325 -2.44 8.23 16.44
N MET A 326 -3.34 8.33 17.43
CA MET A 326 -4.01 7.19 18.05
C MET A 326 -5.30 6.81 17.32
N LEU A 327 -5.83 7.71 16.48
CA LEU A 327 -6.92 7.39 15.57
C LEU A 327 -6.32 6.69 14.34
N GLY A 328 -6.73 5.45 14.13
CA GLY A 328 -6.39 4.67 12.95
C GLY A 328 -7.63 4.26 12.18
N GLY A 329 -7.42 3.53 11.09
CA GLY A 329 -8.46 2.99 10.24
C GLY A 329 -8.22 1.53 9.88
N MET A 330 -9.32 0.78 9.82
CA MET A 330 -9.40 -0.51 9.12
C MET A 330 -10.25 -0.30 7.88
N ALA A 331 -9.61 -0.25 6.71
CA ALA A 331 -10.33 -0.24 5.44
C ALA A 331 -11.09 -1.55 5.28
N LYS A 332 -12.34 -1.47 4.80
CA LYS A 332 -13.15 -2.62 4.41
C LYS A 332 -13.57 -2.40 2.96
N VAL A 333 -13.28 -3.36 2.10
CA VAL A 333 -13.59 -3.28 0.67
C VAL A 333 -14.21 -4.59 0.21
N SER A 334 -15.36 -4.52 -0.45
CA SER A 334 -15.97 -5.65 -1.14
C SER A 334 -15.65 -5.55 -2.62
N ILE A 335 -15.01 -6.58 -3.17
CA ILE A 335 -14.63 -6.68 -4.58
C ILE A 335 -15.55 -7.73 -5.21
N THR A 336 -16.29 -7.33 -6.24
CA THR A 336 -17.21 -8.21 -6.96
C THR A 336 -16.73 -8.43 -8.38
N LYS A 337 -16.72 -9.69 -8.81
CA LYS A 337 -16.50 -10.11 -10.20
C LYS A 337 -17.79 -10.69 -10.76
N ASP A 338 -18.25 -10.14 -11.88
CA ASP A 338 -19.42 -10.61 -12.62
C ASP A 338 -19.18 -10.52 -14.14
N SER A 339 -20.23 -10.69 -14.95
CA SER A 339 -20.13 -10.62 -16.42
C SER A 339 -19.66 -9.27 -16.97
N SER A 340 -19.70 -8.19 -16.19
CA SER A 340 -19.25 -6.85 -16.57
C SER A 340 -17.77 -6.58 -16.26
N GLY A 341 -17.15 -7.43 -15.44
CA GLY A 341 -15.77 -7.29 -15.00
C GLY A 341 -15.64 -7.37 -13.48
N THR A 342 -14.55 -6.83 -12.95
CA THR A 342 -14.26 -6.81 -11.51
C THR A 342 -14.24 -5.37 -11.01
N TYR A 343 -14.97 -5.08 -9.94
CA TYR A 343 -15.14 -3.74 -9.41
C TYR A 343 -15.33 -3.74 -7.90
N ILE A 344 -15.12 -2.58 -7.27
CA ILE A 344 -15.46 -2.37 -5.86
C ILE A 344 -16.97 -2.17 -5.75
N SER A 345 -17.66 -3.12 -5.13
CA SER A 345 -19.12 -3.07 -4.94
C SER A 345 -19.54 -2.39 -3.64
N ASP A 346 -18.65 -2.37 -2.64
CA ASP A 346 -18.86 -1.66 -1.38
C ASP A 346 -17.51 -1.29 -0.75
N TYR A 347 -17.47 -0.20 0.01
CA TYR A 347 -16.26 0.24 0.70
C TYR A 347 -16.59 1.05 1.96
N GLY A 348 -15.70 0.98 2.95
CA GLY A 348 -15.88 1.67 4.22
C GLY A 348 -14.62 1.72 5.07
N MET A 349 -14.73 2.44 6.19
CA MET A 349 -13.67 2.59 7.18
C MET A 349 -14.20 2.29 8.57
N ASN A 350 -13.71 1.23 9.21
CA ASN A 350 -13.90 1.05 10.64
C ASN A 350 -12.79 1.83 11.36
N PHE A 351 -13.16 2.91 12.04
CA PHE A 351 -12.19 3.68 12.81
C PHE A 351 -11.71 2.91 14.03
N LEU A 352 -10.41 3.04 14.29
CA LEU A 352 -9.70 2.33 15.34
C LEU A 352 -9.09 3.32 16.33
N VAL A 353 -8.87 2.86 17.56
CA VAL A 353 -8.14 3.59 18.58
C VAL A 353 -7.02 2.69 19.10
N THR A 354 -5.77 3.11 18.85
CA THR A 354 -4.63 2.54 19.58
C THR A 354 -4.76 2.98 21.02
N HIS A 355 -4.87 2.02 21.95
CA HIS A 355 -5.02 2.25 23.37
C HIS A 355 -3.82 1.73 24.12
N TYR A 356 -3.21 2.55 24.98
CA TYR A 356 -2.20 2.09 25.94
C TYR A 356 -2.32 2.80 27.29
N THR A 357 -1.98 2.08 28.37
CA THR A 357 -1.96 2.62 29.75
C THR A 357 -0.53 2.77 30.28
N ALA A 358 -0.33 3.67 31.23
CA ALA A 358 0.96 3.85 31.90
C ALA A 358 1.33 2.58 32.69
N GLY A 359 2.59 2.12 32.59
CA GLY A 359 3.12 1.03 33.44
C GLY A 359 3.47 -0.31 32.76
N ARG A 360 3.46 -0.41 31.42
CA ARG A 360 3.77 -1.60 30.59
C ARG A 360 2.77 -2.75 30.76
N GLY A 361 2.05 -3.08 29.69
CA GLY A 361 1.24 -4.30 29.59
C GLY A 361 -0.06 -4.21 28.78
N ALA A 362 -0.55 -3.00 28.46
CA ALA A 362 -1.90 -2.85 27.91
C ALA A 362 -1.95 -2.01 26.62
N ILE A 363 -0.99 -2.19 25.69
CA ILE A 363 -1.21 -1.68 24.33
C ILE A 363 -2.11 -2.64 23.56
N THR A 364 -3.22 -2.16 23.02
CA THR A 364 -4.14 -2.93 22.20
C THR A 364 -4.94 -1.96 21.33
N THR A 365 -5.65 -2.49 20.33
CA THR A 365 -6.43 -1.66 19.43
C THR A 365 -7.92 -1.97 19.58
N TYR A 366 -8.73 -0.93 19.73
CA TYR A 366 -10.19 -1.02 19.81
C TYR A 366 -10.84 -0.43 18.57
N PHE A 367 -12.03 -0.91 18.21
CA PHE A 367 -12.93 -0.13 17.35
C PHE A 367 -13.39 1.13 18.09
N LEU A 368 -13.37 2.29 17.41
CA LEU A 368 -13.83 3.56 17.98
C LEU A 368 -15.29 3.48 18.44
N ASP A 369 -16.12 2.70 17.76
CA ASP A 369 -17.53 2.47 18.11
C ASP A 369 -17.69 1.77 19.47
N ASN A 370 -16.73 0.93 19.83
CA ASN A 370 -16.70 0.20 21.09
C ASN A 370 -15.83 0.87 22.16
N TYR A 371 -15.21 2.01 21.83
CA TYR A 371 -14.31 2.72 22.72
C TYR A 371 -15.08 3.67 23.64
N THR A 372 -14.82 3.60 24.94
CA THR A 372 -15.60 4.33 25.97
C THR A 372 -14.82 5.49 26.56
N ASP A 373 -15.51 6.46 27.16
CA ASP A 373 -14.85 7.56 27.88
C ASP A 373 -14.07 7.06 29.11
N GLU A 374 -14.47 5.93 29.70
CA GLU A 374 -13.70 5.26 30.75
C GLU A 374 -12.34 4.80 30.21
N LEU A 375 -12.32 4.10 29.07
CA LEU A 375 -11.07 3.70 28.41
C LEU A 375 -10.24 4.93 28.01
N ALA A 376 -10.87 5.94 27.41
CA ALA A 376 -10.17 7.17 27.02
C ALA A 376 -9.51 7.86 28.23
N SER A 377 -10.17 7.89 29.39
CA SER A 377 -9.64 8.50 30.63
C SER A 377 -8.43 7.78 31.22
N GLN A 378 -8.25 6.49 30.90
CA GLN A 378 -7.12 5.66 31.35
C GLN A 378 -5.91 5.74 30.40
N HIS A 379 -6.09 6.33 29.22
CA HIS A 379 -5.09 6.33 28.17
C HIS A 379 -3.85 7.15 28.58
N ALA A 380 -2.67 6.55 28.46
CA ALA A 380 -1.43 7.13 28.96
C ALA A 380 -1.01 8.40 28.22
N ILE A 381 -1.48 8.58 26.97
CA ILE A 381 -1.36 9.85 26.21
C ILE A 381 -1.73 11.04 27.09
N LEU A 382 -2.77 10.95 27.94
CA LEU A 382 -3.21 12.04 28.84
C LEU A 382 -2.21 12.40 29.95
N THR A 383 -1.22 11.55 30.18
CA THR A 383 -0.24 11.66 31.27
C THR A 383 1.20 11.86 30.80
N GLU A 384 1.44 11.79 29.49
CA GLU A 384 2.78 11.90 28.90
C GLU A 384 3.24 13.39 28.83
N PRO A 385 4.42 13.73 29.38
CA PRO A 385 4.81 15.12 29.60
C PRO A 385 5.56 15.67 28.38
N SER A 386 4.91 16.41 27.49
CA SER A 386 5.66 17.35 26.65
C SER A 386 4.93 18.66 26.47
N GLU A 387 5.63 19.79 26.40
CA GLU A 387 4.99 21.07 26.07
C GLU A 387 4.32 21.04 24.69
N LYS A 388 4.87 20.21 23.77
CA LYS A 388 4.30 19.91 22.45
C LYS A 388 2.95 19.19 22.53
N PHE A 389 2.75 18.36 23.56
CA PHE A 389 1.49 17.68 23.88
C PHE A 389 0.34 18.66 24.10
N MET A 390 0.57 19.76 24.84
CA MET A 390 -0.51 20.69 25.19
C MET A 390 -0.97 21.59 24.03
N GLU A 391 -0.12 21.83 23.04
CA GLU A 391 -0.44 22.75 21.94
C GLU A 391 -1.25 22.07 20.83
N VAL A 392 -0.92 20.81 20.50
CA VAL A 392 -1.62 20.01 19.49
C VAL A 392 -3.04 19.59 19.93
N ASN A 393 -3.24 19.43 21.24
CA ASN A 393 -4.48 18.92 21.81
C ASN A 393 -5.61 19.97 21.97
N LYS A 394 -5.33 21.25 21.69
CA LYS A 394 -6.34 22.31 21.83
C LYS A 394 -7.53 22.15 20.88
N ASN A 395 -7.31 21.59 19.70
CA ASN A 395 -8.35 21.44 18.68
C ASN A 395 -9.03 20.06 18.72
N TYR A 396 -8.36 19.05 19.27
CA TYR A 396 -8.83 17.66 19.33
C TYR A 396 -8.53 17.04 20.71
N PRO A 397 -9.40 17.26 21.72
CA PRO A 397 -9.22 16.65 23.03
C PRO A 397 -9.33 15.12 22.90
N PHE A 398 -8.45 14.38 23.59
CA PHE A 398 -8.49 12.92 23.60
C PHE A 398 -9.68 12.43 24.44
N THR A 399 -10.83 12.35 23.79
CA THR A 399 -12.13 11.89 24.30
C THR A 399 -12.82 11.10 23.19
N VAL A 400 -13.81 10.27 23.50
CA VAL A 400 -14.53 9.54 22.44
C VAL A 400 -15.20 10.52 21.47
N ALA A 401 -15.82 11.58 21.99
CA ALA A 401 -16.42 12.63 21.17
C ALA A 401 -15.39 13.36 20.28
N GLY A 402 -14.21 13.67 20.82
CA GLY A 402 -13.13 14.31 20.06
C GLY A 402 -12.57 13.43 18.94
N LEU A 403 -12.39 12.13 19.20
CA LEU A 403 -11.95 11.16 18.19
C LEU A 403 -12.99 10.98 17.08
N LYS A 404 -14.28 10.90 17.43
CA LYS A 404 -15.38 10.85 16.45
C LYS A 404 -15.47 12.13 15.63
N ALA A 405 -15.28 13.30 16.25
CA ALA A 405 -15.25 14.57 15.55
C ALA A 405 -14.06 14.66 14.57
N LEU A 406 -12.89 14.18 14.97
CA LEU A 406 -11.71 14.10 14.12
C LEU A 406 -11.96 13.17 12.92
N ALA A 407 -12.42 11.94 13.16
CA ALA A 407 -12.80 10.99 12.10
C ALA A 407 -13.77 11.61 11.09
N LYS A 408 -14.82 12.30 11.59
CA LYS A 408 -15.84 12.94 10.75
C LYS A 408 -15.29 14.13 9.96
N SER A 409 -14.31 14.84 10.51
CA SER A 409 -13.67 15.95 9.82
C SER A 409 -12.80 15.51 8.64
N ILE A 410 -12.23 14.28 8.71
CA ILE A 410 -11.32 13.74 7.69
C ILE A 410 -12.09 12.91 6.65
N CYS A 411 -12.99 12.03 7.09
CA CYS A 411 -13.77 11.15 6.21
C CYS A 411 -15.28 11.30 6.52
N PRO A 412 -15.90 12.44 6.18
CA PRO A 412 -17.30 12.69 6.52
C PRO A 412 -18.24 11.61 5.98
N ASP A 413 -18.01 11.12 4.77
CA ASP A 413 -18.88 10.15 4.09
C ASP A 413 -18.74 8.72 4.61
N LEU A 414 -17.65 8.42 5.33
CA LEU A 414 -17.35 7.09 5.89
C LEU A 414 -17.55 7.03 7.41
N THR A 415 -17.99 8.13 8.02
CA THR A 415 -18.29 8.13 9.45
C THR A 415 -19.75 7.79 9.70
N PRO A 416 -20.05 6.85 10.62
CA PRO A 416 -21.41 6.65 11.08
C PRO A 416 -22.04 7.95 11.59
N ASN A 417 -23.36 8.08 11.46
CA ASN A 417 -24.11 9.14 12.14
C ASN A 417 -24.12 8.84 13.65
N TYR A 418 -23.09 9.31 14.35
CA TYR A 418 -22.96 9.22 15.81
C TYR A 418 -23.96 10.08 16.57
#